data_AF-A0A527ZDT2-F1
#
_entry.id   AF-A0A527ZDT2-F1
#
_cell.length_a   1.000
_cell.length_b   1.000
_cell.length_c   1.000
_cell.angle_alpha   90.00
_cell.angle_beta   90.00
_cell.angle_gamma   90.00
#
_symmetry.space_group_name_H-M   'P 1'
#
loop_
_entity.id
_entity.type
_entity.pdbx_description
1 polymer ?
#
loop_
_entity_poly.entity_id
_entity_poly.type
_entity_poly.pdbx_seq_one_letter_code
_entity_poly.pdbx_strand_id
1 'polypeptide(L)'
;TAQLWDAASGAELATIKTSGKLPQAIFGRDGDLVLTATDDNAAHLLKMDGTEFKVLIGHQNRITAAAFSPDGQLVVTGSLDRTARIWSIKDGNSVATLKGHSDELTAVAFSQDGQSLLTASRDGTVRIWSVPVGTEKVVLRGHSGAVDSAQISPNGLYVVTTSSQDRTVRLWAAQSGREIAVLASREDEANRPALMRAAFNSDGTRIAIVSGDDSVRIIRAFQTPLDLIDYARRIVPRELTACERRRFFLPVKGEVGDCPS
;
A
#
# COMPACT_ATOMS: atom_id res chain seq x y z
N THR A 1 -14.91 10.05 -18.52
CA THR A 1 -14.65 8.87 -19.35
C THR A 1 -13.20 8.48 -19.18
N ALA A 2 -12.87 7.21 -19.41
CA ALA A 2 -11.51 6.73 -19.62
C ALA A 2 -11.38 6.34 -21.09
N GLN A 3 -10.16 6.40 -21.63
CA GLN A 3 -9.87 5.97 -23.00
C GLN A 3 -8.85 4.85 -22.96
N LEU A 4 -9.11 3.82 -23.75
CA LEU A 4 -8.20 2.70 -23.96
C LEU A 4 -7.47 2.91 -25.27
N TRP A 5 -6.15 2.77 -25.25
CA TRP A 5 -5.27 3.03 -26.38
C TRP A 5 -4.36 1.84 -26.61
N ASP A 6 -4.11 1.54 -27.88
CA ASP A 6 -3.02 0.66 -28.27
C ASP A 6 -1.70 1.42 -28.22
N ALA A 7 -0.78 0.97 -27.37
CA ALA A 7 0.47 1.71 -27.11
C ALA A 7 1.44 1.70 -28.31
N ALA A 8 1.32 0.74 -29.23
CA ALA A 8 2.23 0.61 -30.36
C ALA A 8 1.80 1.47 -31.56
N SER A 9 0.51 1.49 -31.86
CA SER A 9 -0.09 2.22 -32.98
C SER A 9 -0.62 3.59 -32.60
N GLY A 10 -0.92 3.82 -31.32
CA GLY A 10 -1.59 5.03 -30.85
C GLY A 10 -3.09 5.08 -31.19
N ALA A 11 -3.68 3.97 -31.68
CA ALA A 11 -5.09 3.91 -31.98
C ALA A 11 -5.94 3.89 -30.70
N GLU A 12 -7.03 4.65 -30.67
CA GLU A 12 -8.05 4.52 -29.62
C GLU A 12 -8.83 3.22 -29.85
N LEU A 13 -8.81 2.34 -28.85
CA LEU A 13 -9.52 1.06 -28.86
C LEU A 13 -10.96 1.24 -28.38
N ALA A 14 -11.17 2.03 -27.32
CA ALA A 14 -12.48 2.27 -26.73
C ALA A 14 -12.51 3.53 -25.85
N THR A 15 -13.69 4.18 -25.80
CA THR A 15 -14.03 5.17 -24.76
C THR A 15 -14.99 4.54 -23.74
N ILE A 16 -14.58 4.54 -22.48
CA ILE A 16 -15.28 3.89 -21.37
C ILE A 16 -15.87 4.96 -20.44
N LYS A 17 -17.11 4.74 -19.96
CA LYS A 17 -17.72 5.62 -18.95
C LYS A 17 -17.09 5.39 -17.58
N THR A 18 -16.84 6.48 -16.86
CA THR A 18 -16.27 6.48 -15.50
C THR A 18 -17.03 7.50 -14.65
N SER A 19 -16.90 7.42 -13.33
CA SER A 19 -17.39 8.45 -12.40
C SER A 19 -16.83 9.82 -12.79
N GLY A 20 -17.70 10.83 -12.81
CA GLY A 20 -17.27 12.21 -13.05
C GLY A 20 -16.49 12.80 -11.88
N LYS A 21 -16.61 12.24 -10.68
CA LYS A 21 -15.98 12.75 -9.45
C LYS A 21 -14.66 12.06 -9.12
N LEU A 22 -14.57 10.76 -9.38
CA LEU A 22 -13.37 9.98 -9.12
C LEU A 22 -13.12 9.01 -10.30
N PRO A 23 -12.64 9.53 -11.44
CA PRO A 23 -12.40 8.69 -12.60
C PRO A 23 -11.28 7.69 -12.30
N GLN A 24 -11.62 6.40 -12.34
CA GLN A 24 -10.67 5.30 -12.15
C GLN A 24 -10.92 4.19 -13.17
N ALA A 25 -9.83 3.61 -13.66
CA ALA A 25 -9.81 2.42 -14.48
C ALA A 25 -8.59 1.59 -14.10
N ILE A 26 -8.77 0.28 -13.91
CA ILE A 26 -7.68 -0.64 -13.59
C ILE A 26 -7.74 -1.86 -14.51
N PHE A 27 -6.59 -2.34 -14.97
CA PHE A 27 -6.51 -3.58 -15.73
C PHE A 27 -6.48 -4.78 -14.80
N GLY A 28 -7.15 -5.85 -15.22
CA GLY A 28 -6.88 -7.19 -14.73
C GLY A 28 -5.47 -7.62 -15.14
N ARG A 29 -4.90 -8.57 -14.38
CA ARG A 29 -3.52 -9.02 -14.59
C ARG A 29 -3.25 -9.55 -15.99
N ASP A 30 -4.22 -10.27 -16.55
CA ASP A 30 -4.10 -10.88 -17.88
C ASP A 30 -4.32 -9.85 -19.01
N GLY A 31 -4.72 -8.63 -18.67
CA GLY A 31 -4.99 -7.59 -19.66
C GLY A 31 -6.26 -7.81 -20.47
N ASP A 32 -7.15 -8.73 -20.08
CA ASP A 32 -8.39 -8.98 -20.84
C ASP A 32 -9.57 -8.14 -20.35
N LEU A 33 -9.49 -7.65 -19.11
CA LEU A 33 -10.55 -6.91 -18.46
C LEU A 33 -10.06 -5.57 -17.93
N VAL A 34 -10.94 -4.59 -17.99
CA VAL A 34 -10.83 -3.29 -17.34
C VAL A 34 -11.94 -3.18 -16.31
N LEU A 35 -11.61 -2.79 -15.08
CA LEU A 35 -12.60 -2.41 -14.09
C LEU A 35 -12.67 -0.89 -13.99
N THR A 36 -13.89 -0.33 -14.06
CA THR A 36 -14.16 1.07 -13.75
C THR A 36 -15.22 1.20 -12.67
N ALA A 37 -15.22 2.35 -11.99
CA ALA A 37 -16.30 2.75 -11.09
C ALA A 37 -17.04 3.95 -11.69
N THR A 38 -18.35 3.96 -11.50
CA THR A 38 -19.29 4.95 -12.06
C THR A 38 -20.07 5.63 -10.94
N ASP A 39 -20.82 6.68 -11.29
CA ASP A 39 -21.57 7.49 -10.30
C ASP A 39 -22.81 6.78 -9.73
N ASP A 40 -23.17 5.61 -10.24
CA ASP A 40 -24.23 4.74 -9.71
C ASP A 40 -23.75 3.84 -8.55
N ASN A 41 -22.51 4.02 -8.09
CA ASN A 41 -21.85 3.25 -7.04
C ASN A 41 -21.55 1.78 -7.42
N ALA A 42 -21.69 1.41 -8.69
CA ALA A 42 -21.34 0.09 -9.19
C ALA A 42 -19.92 0.04 -9.76
N ALA A 43 -19.38 -1.18 -9.79
CA ALA A 43 -18.14 -1.46 -10.50
C ALA A 43 -18.48 -2.16 -11.82
N HIS A 44 -17.95 -1.64 -12.92
CA HIS A 44 -18.19 -2.18 -14.26
C HIS A 44 -16.92 -2.89 -14.73
N LEU A 45 -17.06 -4.17 -15.06
CA LEU A 45 -16.03 -4.95 -15.74
C LEU A 45 -16.30 -4.87 -17.24
N LEU A 46 -15.32 -4.43 -17.99
CA LEU A 46 -15.37 -4.25 -19.44
C LEU A 46 -14.28 -5.06 -20.12
N LYS A 47 -14.53 -5.47 -21.35
CA LYS A 47 -13.51 -6.02 -22.25
C LYS A 47 -12.71 -4.90 -22.91
N MET A 48 -11.63 -5.25 -23.58
CA MET A 48 -10.76 -4.31 -24.29
C MET A 48 -11.40 -3.61 -25.51
N ASP A 49 -12.56 -4.07 -25.98
CA ASP A 49 -13.36 -3.35 -26.98
C ASP A 49 -14.35 -2.34 -26.34
N GLY A 50 -14.30 -2.17 -25.01
CA GLY A 50 -15.20 -1.31 -24.25
C GLY A 50 -16.59 -1.89 -24.00
N THR A 51 -16.85 -3.13 -24.42
CA THR A 51 -18.13 -3.78 -24.13
C THR A 51 -18.22 -4.17 -22.65
N GLU A 52 -19.40 -3.95 -22.06
CA GLU A 52 -19.65 -4.34 -20.68
C GLU A 52 -19.71 -5.87 -20.58
N PHE A 53 -18.79 -6.43 -19.79
CA PHE A 53 -18.78 -7.85 -19.47
C PHE A 53 -19.71 -8.13 -18.29
N LYS A 54 -19.66 -7.28 -17.25
CA LYS A 54 -20.39 -7.52 -16.00
C LYS A 54 -20.47 -6.26 -15.14
N VAL A 55 -21.54 -6.15 -14.35
CA VAL A 55 -21.74 -5.06 -13.38
C VAL A 55 -21.83 -5.63 -11.96
N LEU A 56 -21.04 -5.08 -11.06
CA LEU A 56 -20.93 -5.49 -9.66
C LEU A 56 -21.70 -4.48 -8.80
N ILE A 57 -22.94 -4.82 -8.46
CA ILE A 57 -23.88 -3.95 -7.74
C ILE A 57 -23.94 -4.36 -6.26
N GLY A 58 -23.84 -3.39 -5.35
CA GLY A 58 -24.10 -3.62 -3.93
C GLY A 58 -23.59 -2.55 -2.97
N HIS A 59 -22.61 -1.73 -3.38
CA HIS A 59 -22.17 -0.59 -2.58
C HIS A 59 -23.29 0.45 -2.45
N GLN A 60 -23.36 1.09 -1.29
CA GLN A 60 -24.37 2.12 -0.98
C GLN A 60 -23.85 3.53 -1.25
N ASN A 61 -22.57 3.65 -1.58
CA ASN A 61 -21.90 4.90 -1.88
C ASN A 61 -20.70 4.62 -2.80
N ARG A 62 -20.05 5.68 -3.28
CA ARG A 62 -19.05 5.63 -4.35
C ARG A 62 -17.91 4.69 -4.03
N ILE A 63 -17.48 3.93 -5.03
CA ILE A 63 -16.26 3.13 -4.98
C ILE A 63 -15.05 4.06 -5.09
N THR A 64 -14.11 3.92 -4.16
CA THR A 64 -12.90 4.76 -4.06
C THR A 64 -11.63 4.04 -4.46
N ALA A 65 -11.63 2.71 -4.38
CA ALA A 65 -10.49 1.87 -4.71
C ALA A 65 -10.97 0.51 -5.19
N ALA A 66 -10.18 -0.12 -6.05
CA ALA A 66 -10.42 -1.48 -6.47
C ALA A 66 -9.11 -2.19 -6.82
N ALA A 67 -9.13 -3.52 -6.80
CA ALA A 67 -8.01 -4.35 -7.24
C ALA A 67 -8.49 -5.72 -7.73
N PHE A 68 -7.77 -6.28 -8.70
CA PHE A 68 -7.92 -7.68 -9.10
C PHE A 68 -7.06 -8.58 -8.21
N SER A 69 -7.52 -9.81 -7.94
CA SER A 69 -6.68 -10.82 -7.30
C SER A 69 -5.57 -11.29 -8.25
N PRO A 70 -4.44 -11.79 -7.73
CA PRO A 70 -3.31 -12.21 -8.55
C PRO A 70 -3.61 -13.35 -9.53
N ASP A 71 -4.62 -14.17 -9.24
CA ASP A 71 -5.11 -15.28 -10.06
C ASP A 71 -6.22 -14.86 -11.06
N GLY A 72 -6.64 -13.59 -11.04
CA GLY A 72 -7.66 -13.06 -11.94
C GLY A 72 -9.08 -13.57 -11.66
N GLN A 73 -9.34 -14.24 -10.54
CA GLN A 73 -10.66 -14.83 -10.24
C GLN A 73 -11.57 -13.92 -9.43
N LEU A 74 -10.99 -13.00 -8.65
CA LEU A 74 -11.69 -12.11 -7.75
C LEU A 74 -11.39 -10.64 -8.05
N VAL A 75 -12.35 -9.79 -7.70
CA VAL A 75 -12.16 -8.34 -7.57
C VAL A 75 -12.47 -7.94 -6.14
N VAL A 76 -11.72 -6.99 -5.61
CA VAL A 76 -12.11 -6.23 -4.42
C VAL A 76 -12.46 -4.81 -4.82
N THR A 77 -13.51 -4.25 -4.22
CA THR A 77 -13.84 -2.83 -4.27
C THR A 77 -13.95 -2.28 -2.85
N GLY A 78 -13.42 -1.08 -2.63
CA GLY A 78 -13.59 -0.30 -1.39
C GLY A 78 -14.42 0.94 -1.66
N SER A 79 -15.22 1.38 -0.68
CA SER A 79 -16.21 2.44 -0.87
C SER A 79 -16.25 3.46 0.27
N LEU A 80 -16.83 4.63 -0.04
CA LEU A 80 -17.26 5.63 0.94
C LEU A 80 -18.34 5.09 1.90
N ASP A 81 -18.98 3.97 1.57
CA ASP A 81 -19.92 3.28 2.49
C ASP A 81 -19.23 2.53 3.63
N ARG A 82 -17.89 2.69 3.74
CA ARG A 82 -17.03 2.12 4.81
C ARG A 82 -16.87 0.61 4.73
N THR A 83 -17.29 0.00 3.62
CA THR A 83 -17.17 -1.44 3.38
C THR A 83 -16.31 -1.72 2.16
N ALA A 84 -15.57 -2.82 2.23
CA ALA A 84 -14.98 -3.43 1.05
C ALA A 84 -15.79 -4.66 0.67
N ARG A 85 -15.89 -4.97 -0.62
CA ARG A 85 -16.59 -6.14 -1.13
C ARG A 85 -15.67 -6.95 -2.00
N ILE A 86 -15.68 -8.27 -1.80
CA ILE A 86 -15.00 -9.24 -2.64
C ILE A 86 -16.04 -9.81 -3.61
N TRP A 87 -15.70 -9.89 -4.88
CA TRP A 87 -16.58 -10.32 -5.97
C TRP A 87 -15.95 -11.47 -6.74
N SER A 88 -16.77 -12.47 -7.10
CA SER A 88 -16.38 -13.49 -8.08
C SER A 88 -16.51 -12.90 -9.48
N ILE A 89 -15.44 -12.88 -10.27
CA ILE A 89 -15.51 -12.43 -11.68
C ILE A 89 -16.39 -13.38 -12.49
N LYS A 90 -16.23 -14.69 -12.25
CA LYS A 90 -17.00 -15.74 -12.92
C LYS A 90 -18.50 -15.57 -12.72
N ASP A 91 -18.93 -15.42 -11.47
CA ASP A 91 -20.36 -15.43 -11.13
C ASP A 91 -20.95 -14.02 -11.08
N GLY A 92 -20.15 -13.01 -10.77
CA GLY A 92 -20.59 -11.61 -10.60
C GLY A 92 -21.22 -11.30 -9.26
N ASN A 93 -21.25 -12.28 -8.37
CA ASN A 93 -21.83 -12.16 -7.06
C ASN A 93 -20.78 -11.71 -6.04
N SER A 94 -21.24 -10.96 -5.05
CA SER A 94 -20.42 -10.66 -3.87
C SER A 94 -20.19 -11.96 -3.09
N VAL A 95 -18.91 -12.28 -2.86
CA VAL A 95 -18.47 -13.44 -2.08
C VAL A 95 -18.38 -13.07 -0.60
N ALA A 96 -17.94 -11.86 -0.30
CA ALA A 96 -17.85 -11.34 1.06
C ALA A 96 -18.04 -9.82 1.09
N THR A 97 -18.56 -9.32 2.22
CA THR A 97 -18.59 -7.88 2.56
C THR A 97 -17.80 -7.68 3.85
N LEU A 98 -16.73 -6.91 3.75
CA LEU A 98 -15.78 -6.63 4.82
C LEU A 98 -16.23 -5.39 5.56
N LYS A 99 -16.70 -5.59 6.79
CA LYS A 99 -17.20 -4.52 7.67
C LYS A 99 -16.26 -4.40 8.86
N GLY A 100 -15.97 -3.17 9.27
CA GLY A 100 -15.17 -2.91 10.46
C GLY A 100 -14.64 -1.48 10.54
N HIS A 101 -14.35 -0.86 9.40
CA HIS A 101 -13.93 0.53 9.33
C HIS A 101 -15.03 1.49 9.81
N SER A 102 -14.65 2.52 10.56
CA SER A 102 -15.58 3.53 11.05
C SER A 102 -15.72 4.72 10.11
N ASP A 103 -14.90 4.78 9.06
CA ASP A 103 -14.91 5.83 8.05
C ASP A 103 -14.61 5.26 6.64
N GLU A 104 -14.67 6.13 5.63
CA GLU A 104 -14.52 5.81 4.21
C GLU A 104 -13.22 5.04 3.91
N LEU A 105 -13.29 4.11 2.96
CA LEU A 105 -12.10 3.41 2.48
C LEU A 105 -11.33 4.27 1.48
N THR A 106 -10.00 4.22 1.55
CA THR A 106 -9.08 4.97 0.70
C THR A 106 -8.27 4.06 -0.22
N ALA A 107 -7.99 2.82 0.19
CA ALA A 107 -7.26 1.85 -0.62
C ALA A 107 -7.68 0.41 -0.33
N VAL A 108 -7.54 -0.45 -1.34
CA VAL A 108 -7.69 -1.90 -1.24
C VAL A 108 -6.56 -2.57 -2.05
N ALA A 109 -6.02 -3.69 -1.58
CA ALA A 109 -4.97 -4.42 -2.29
C ALA A 109 -4.89 -5.90 -1.88
N PHE A 110 -4.80 -6.82 -2.82
CA PHE A 110 -4.50 -8.22 -2.53
C PHE A 110 -3.01 -8.41 -2.20
N SER A 111 -2.70 -9.39 -1.35
CA SER A 111 -1.34 -9.95 -1.27
C SER A 111 -1.02 -10.72 -2.55
N GLN A 112 0.27 -10.88 -2.85
CA GLN A 112 0.74 -11.51 -4.09
C GLN A 112 0.35 -12.99 -4.20
N ASP A 113 0.15 -13.68 -3.06
CA ASP A 113 -0.35 -15.05 -2.98
C ASP A 113 -1.89 -15.15 -3.07
N GLY A 114 -2.61 -14.01 -3.10
CA GLY A 114 -4.06 -13.92 -3.14
C GLY A 114 -4.77 -14.34 -1.85
N GLN A 115 -4.05 -14.72 -0.79
CA GLN A 115 -4.63 -15.29 0.44
C GLN A 115 -5.06 -14.23 1.46
N SER A 116 -4.58 -13.01 1.29
CA SER A 116 -4.90 -11.88 2.16
C SER A 116 -5.28 -10.65 1.34
N LEU A 117 -6.07 -9.80 1.98
CA LEU A 117 -6.52 -8.54 1.41
C LEU A 117 -6.26 -7.44 2.43
N LEU A 118 -5.77 -6.31 1.96
CA LEU A 118 -5.58 -5.09 2.74
C LEU A 118 -6.69 -4.10 2.42
N THR A 119 -7.19 -3.43 3.44
CA THR A 119 -8.07 -2.25 3.32
C THR A 119 -7.53 -1.10 4.16
N ALA A 120 -7.46 0.10 3.61
CA ALA A 120 -7.06 1.32 4.33
C ALA A 120 -8.22 2.32 4.36
N SER A 121 -8.29 3.14 5.41
CA SER A 121 -9.42 4.05 5.63
C SER A 121 -9.02 5.41 6.18
N ARG A 122 -9.92 6.38 5.99
CA ARG A 122 -9.89 7.67 6.67
C ARG A 122 -9.96 7.57 8.20
N ASP A 123 -10.38 6.42 8.75
CA ASP A 123 -10.41 6.18 10.19
C ASP A 123 -9.02 6.00 10.84
N GLY A 124 -7.94 6.15 10.07
CA GLY A 124 -6.56 6.01 10.54
C GLY A 124 -6.11 4.56 10.72
N THR A 125 -6.91 3.59 10.29
CA THR A 125 -6.59 2.16 10.40
C THR A 125 -6.39 1.51 9.05
N VAL A 126 -5.60 0.44 9.07
CA VAL A 126 -5.50 -0.52 7.98
C VAL A 126 -5.89 -1.89 8.52
N ARG A 127 -6.67 -2.64 7.76
CA ARG A 127 -7.12 -3.98 8.14
C ARG A 127 -6.64 -5.00 7.13
N ILE A 128 -6.28 -6.19 7.64
CA ILE A 128 -5.88 -7.33 6.83
C ILE A 128 -6.92 -8.43 7.01
N TRP A 129 -7.42 -8.96 5.91
CA TRP A 129 -8.51 -9.92 5.85
C TRP A 129 -8.04 -11.23 5.22
N SER A 130 -8.65 -12.36 5.58
CA SER A 130 -8.55 -13.61 4.84
C SER A 130 -9.37 -13.52 3.55
N VAL A 131 -8.87 -14.14 2.49
CA VAL A 131 -9.58 -14.30 1.21
C VAL A 131 -9.86 -15.78 1.00
N PRO A 132 -11.03 -16.18 0.44
CA PRO A 132 -12.16 -15.32 0.05
C PRO A 132 -13.17 -15.07 1.18
N VAL A 133 -13.01 -15.71 2.34
CA VAL A 133 -14.00 -15.73 3.43
C VAL A 133 -14.25 -14.34 4.02
N GLY A 134 -13.25 -13.44 3.98
CA GLY A 134 -13.38 -12.08 4.49
C GLY A 134 -13.28 -11.96 6.01
N THR A 135 -12.58 -12.88 6.66
CA THR A 135 -12.34 -12.82 8.11
C THR A 135 -11.25 -11.80 8.43
N GLU A 136 -11.50 -10.87 9.35
CA GLU A 136 -10.47 -9.96 9.83
C GLU A 136 -9.37 -10.73 10.57
N LYS A 137 -8.12 -10.56 10.15
CA LYS A 137 -6.94 -11.16 10.79
C LYS A 137 -6.22 -10.18 11.70
N VAL A 138 -6.01 -8.96 11.22
CA VAL A 138 -5.15 -7.96 11.85
C VAL A 138 -5.70 -6.56 11.62
N VAL A 139 -5.61 -5.70 12.64
CA VAL A 139 -5.88 -4.27 12.54
C VAL A 139 -4.61 -3.50 12.91
N LEU A 140 -4.12 -2.69 11.98
CA LEU A 140 -3.00 -1.78 12.17
C LEU A 140 -3.54 -0.44 12.68
N ARG A 141 -3.16 -0.08 13.91
CA ARG A 141 -3.58 1.15 14.58
C ARG A 141 -2.34 1.96 14.95
N GLY A 142 -2.34 3.23 14.60
CA GLY A 142 -1.28 4.15 15.04
C GLY A 142 -1.29 5.50 14.33
N HIS A 143 -1.77 5.56 13.08
CA HIS A 143 -1.95 6.84 12.40
C HIS A 143 -3.00 7.69 13.13
N SER A 144 -2.70 8.98 13.31
CA SER A 144 -3.62 9.94 13.95
C SER A 144 -4.51 10.69 12.95
N GLY A 145 -4.33 10.41 11.66
CA GLY A 145 -5.15 10.94 10.58
C GLY A 145 -5.43 9.88 9.52
N ALA A 146 -6.09 10.29 8.44
CA ALA A 146 -6.47 9.40 7.35
C ALA A 146 -5.27 8.64 6.76
N VAL A 147 -5.43 7.35 6.46
CA VAL A 147 -4.42 6.58 5.72
C VAL A 147 -4.64 6.82 4.24
N ASP A 148 -3.71 7.52 3.60
CA ASP A 148 -3.83 7.90 2.18
C ASP A 148 -3.33 6.80 1.24
N SER A 149 -2.37 5.99 1.69
CA SER A 149 -1.85 4.86 0.93
C SER A 149 -1.44 3.72 1.84
N ALA A 150 -1.63 2.50 1.36
CA ALA A 150 -1.19 1.29 2.03
C ALA A 150 -0.83 0.21 1.01
N GLN A 151 0.26 -0.51 1.24
CA GLN A 151 0.71 -1.59 0.36
C GLN A 151 1.33 -2.73 1.18
N ILE A 152 0.99 -3.97 0.83
CA ILE A 152 1.68 -5.16 1.33
C ILE A 152 2.96 -5.37 0.52
N SER A 153 4.07 -5.72 1.17
CA SER A 153 5.31 -6.10 0.48
C SER A 153 5.11 -7.34 -0.40
N PRO A 154 5.91 -7.53 -1.47
CA PRO A 154 5.76 -8.67 -2.38
C PRO A 154 5.83 -10.05 -1.70
N ASN A 155 6.60 -10.17 -0.61
CA ASN A 155 6.70 -11.40 0.19
C ASN A 155 5.63 -11.53 1.29
N GLY A 156 4.71 -10.57 1.40
CA GLY A 156 3.62 -10.60 2.38
C GLY A 156 4.04 -10.31 3.84
N LEU A 157 5.32 -10.05 4.12
CA LEU A 157 5.82 -9.90 5.49
C LEU A 157 5.54 -8.51 6.08
N TYR A 158 5.49 -7.49 5.24
CA TYR A 158 5.41 -6.11 5.67
C TYR A 158 4.21 -5.40 5.07
N VAL A 159 3.74 -4.38 5.78
CA VAL A 159 2.83 -3.37 5.24
C VAL A 159 3.48 -2.02 5.39
N VAL A 160 3.47 -1.20 4.34
CA VAL A 160 3.82 0.21 4.41
C VAL A 160 2.55 1.04 4.31
N THR A 161 2.39 2.02 5.18
CA THR A 161 1.25 2.94 5.20
C THR A 161 1.72 4.38 5.25
N THR A 162 0.97 5.29 4.64
CA THR A 162 1.25 6.73 4.69
C THR A 162 0.03 7.52 5.14
N SER A 163 0.27 8.56 5.93
CA SER A 163 -0.72 9.59 6.23
C SER A 163 -0.10 10.96 6.04
N SER A 164 -0.68 11.72 5.13
CA SER A 164 -0.32 13.12 4.88
C SER A 164 -0.67 14.01 6.06
N GLN A 165 -1.75 13.68 6.79
CA GLN A 165 -2.25 14.45 7.93
C GLN A 165 -1.33 14.33 9.14
N ASP A 166 -0.89 13.11 9.47
CA ASP A 166 0.08 12.91 10.57
C ASP A 166 1.55 13.00 10.12
N ARG A 167 1.77 13.13 8.81
CA ARG A 167 3.07 13.34 8.18
C ARG A 167 4.05 12.19 8.45
N THR A 168 3.53 10.97 8.59
CA THR A 168 4.34 9.77 8.82
C THR A 168 4.13 8.70 7.74
N VAL A 169 5.19 7.94 7.51
CA VAL A 169 5.14 6.62 6.87
C VAL A 169 5.38 5.59 7.97
N ARG A 170 4.53 4.58 8.08
CA ARG A 170 4.68 3.50 9.05
C ARG A 170 4.93 2.18 8.36
N LEU A 171 5.82 1.39 8.93
CA LEU A 171 6.14 0.05 8.50
C LEU A 171 5.66 -0.93 9.56
N TRP A 172 4.91 -1.95 9.15
CA TRP A 172 4.26 -2.91 10.04
C TRP A 172 4.65 -4.33 9.69
N ALA A 173 4.68 -5.21 10.68
CA ALA A 173 4.72 -6.65 10.48
C ALA A 173 3.31 -7.14 10.12
N ALA A 174 3.10 -7.59 8.89
CA ALA A 174 1.77 -7.91 8.36
C ALA A 174 1.04 -8.99 9.18
N GLN A 175 1.76 -9.99 9.69
CA GLN A 175 1.15 -11.11 10.43
C GLN A 175 0.70 -10.75 11.84
N SER A 176 1.46 -9.90 12.54
CA SER A 176 1.19 -9.57 13.95
C SER A 176 0.51 -8.21 14.13
N GLY A 177 0.57 -7.35 13.11
CA GLY A 177 0.18 -5.95 13.19
C GLY A 177 1.10 -5.08 14.04
N ARG A 178 2.27 -5.60 14.46
CA ARG A 178 3.24 -4.82 15.22
C ARG A 178 3.86 -3.73 14.34
N GLU A 179 3.89 -2.51 14.85
CA GLU A 179 4.66 -1.41 14.24
C GLU A 179 6.16 -1.71 14.34
N ILE A 180 6.85 -1.68 13.20
CA ILE A 180 8.30 -1.90 13.10
C ILE A 180 9.04 -0.56 13.12
N ALA A 181 8.54 0.42 12.38
CA ALA A 181 9.16 1.73 12.28
C ALA A 181 8.13 2.81 11.95
N VAL A 182 8.37 4.00 12.50
CA VAL A 182 7.73 5.25 12.08
C VAL A 182 8.80 6.10 11.43
N LEU A 183 8.54 6.51 10.19
CA LEU A 183 9.42 7.32 9.38
C LEU A 183 8.79 8.69 9.19
N ALA A 184 9.52 9.72 9.63
CA ALA A 184 9.13 11.12 9.48
C ALA A 184 10.36 11.94 9.09
N SER A 185 10.14 13.12 8.49
CA SER A 185 11.21 14.09 8.30
C SER A 185 11.83 14.46 9.66
N ARG A 186 13.14 14.70 9.67
CA ARG A 186 13.88 15.15 10.88
C ARG A 186 13.60 16.60 11.24
N GLU A 187 12.86 17.31 10.42
CA GLU A 187 12.42 18.67 10.69
C GLU A 187 11.44 18.72 11.87
N ASP A 188 11.35 19.92 12.44
CA ASP A 188 10.36 20.24 13.45
C ASP A 188 8.95 19.93 12.94
N GLU A 189 8.09 19.46 13.83
CA GLU A 189 6.75 18.95 13.51
C GLU A 189 5.93 19.93 12.66
N ALA A 190 6.06 21.24 12.94
CA ALA A 190 5.41 22.32 12.20
C ALA A 190 5.80 22.37 10.72
N ASN A 191 7.05 22.05 10.39
CA ASN A 191 7.63 22.18 9.04
C ASN A 191 7.70 20.86 8.27
N ARG A 192 7.33 19.73 8.89
CA ARG A 192 7.39 18.44 8.20
C ARG A 192 6.50 18.44 6.94
N PRO A 193 7.02 18.00 5.79
CA PRO A 193 6.20 17.84 4.61
C PRO A 193 5.22 16.68 4.78
N ALA A 194 4.08 16.79 4.11
CA ALA A 194 3.14 15.68 3.99
C ALA A 194 3.79 14.51 3.23
N LEU A 195 3.60 13.28 3.71
CA LEU A 195 4.07 12.07 3.01
C LEU A 195 2.88 11.45 2.29
N MET A 196 2.91 11.52 0.97
CA MET A 196 1.72 11.32 0.14
C MET A 196 1.53 9.84 -0.23
N ARG A 197 2.62 9.14 -0.55
CA ARG A 197 2.57 7.75 -1.00
C ARG A 197 3.87 7.04 -0.68
N ALA A 198 3.76 5.77 -0.31
CA ALA A 198 4.89 4.88 -0.22
C ALA A 198 4.64 3.64 -1.06
N ALA A 199 5.69 3.13 -1.71
CA ALA A 199 5.59 1.91 -2.51
C ALA A 199 6.84 1.04 -2.38
N PHE A 200 6.63 -0.26 -2.25
CA PHE A 200 7.69 -1.26 -2.38
C PHE A 200 8.10 -1.39 -3.86
N ASN A 201 9.39 -1.62 -4.09
CA ASN A 201 9.84 -2.16 -5.37
C ASN A 201 9.46 -3.65 -5.50
N SER A 202 9.64 -4.23 -6.69
CA SER A 202 9.18 -5.59 -7.02
C SER A 202 9.79 -6.70 -6.16
N ASP A 203 11.01 -6.54 -5.67
CA ASP A 203 11.66 -7.51 -4.77
C ASP A 203 11.43 -7.22 -3.28
N GLY A 204 10.73 -6.11 -2.95
CA GLY A 204 10.44 -5.67 -1.60
C GLY A 204 11.61 -5.08 -0.82
N THR A 205 12.82 -5.05 -1.38
CA THR A 205 14.04 -4.61 -0.67
C THR A 205 14.17 -3.09 -0.53
N ARG A 206 13.34 -2.33 -1.25
CA ARG A 206 13.31 -0.87 -1.19
C ARG A 206 11.88 -0.37 -1.10
N ILE A 207 11.72 0.75 -0.42
CA ILE A 207 10.47 1.51 -0.38
C ILE A 207 10.80 2.91 -0.91
N ALA A 208 10.03 3.37 -1.90
CA ALA A 208 10.03 4.75 -2.34
C ALA A 208 8.93 5.52 -1.63
N ILE A 209 9.26 6.67 -1.07
CA ILE A 209 8.33 7.57 -0.36
C ILE A 209 8.30 8.89 -1.11
N VAL A 210 7.13 9.27 -1.59
CA VAL A 210 6.88 10.57 -2.22
C VAL A 210 6.39 11.54 -1.15
N SER A 211 7.02 12.71 -1.11
CA SER A 211 6.79 13.75 -0.11
C SER A 211 6.33 15.04 -0.79
N GLY A 212 5.54 15.84 -0.08
CA GLY A 212 5.00 17.12 -0.54
C GLY A 212 6.03 18.24 -0.65
N ASP A 213 7.30 17.98 -0.33
CA ASP A 213 8.46 18.86 -0.56
C ASP A 213 9.14 18.58 -1.93
N ASP A 214 8.38 18.05 -2.89
CA ASP A 214 8.84 17.69 -4.23
C ASP A 214 10.02 16.69 -4.25
N SER A 215 10.17 15.90 -3.18
CA SER A 215 11.24 14.91 -3.07
C SER A 215 10.72 13.47 -3.02
N VAL A 216 11.59 12.55 -3.48
CA VAL A 216 11.39 11.10 -3.33
C VAL A 216 12.51 10.55 -2.45
N ARG A 217 12.15 9.91 -1.36
CA ARG A 217 13.07 9.24 -0.44
C ARG A 217 13.03 7.75 -0.70
N ILE A 218 14.19 7.13 -0.91
CA ILE A 218 14.31 5.69 -1.06
C ILE A 218 14.91 5.11 0.21
N ILE A 219 14.19 4.22 0.87
CA ILE A 219 14.68 3.49 2.05
C ILE A 219 14.86 2.02 1.71
N ARG A 220 15.77 1.37 2.43
CA ARG A 220 15.98 -0.07 2.34
C ARG A 220 15.07 -0.78 3.35
N ALA A 221 14.44 -1.86 2.90
CA ALA A 221 13.71 -2.79 3.74
C ALA A 221 14.40 -4.16 3.70
N PHE A 222 14.69 -4.72 4.87
CA PHE A 222 15.33 -6.04 4.98
C PHE A 222 14.27 -7.13 4.98
N GLN A 223 14.43 -8.15 4.14
CA GLN A 223 13.41 -9.20 4.00
C GLN A 223 13.62 -10.32 5.02
N THR A 224 14.86 -10.47 5.51
CA THR A 224 15.21 -11.43 6.56
C THR A 224 16.14 -10.80 7.61
N PRO A 225 16.20 -11.37 8.83
CA PRO A 225 17.23 -11.00 9.80
C PRO A 225 18.65 -11.21 9.26
N LEU A 226 18.85 -12.20 8.38
CA LEU A 226 20.15 -12.47 7.76
C LEU A 226 20.57 -11.34 6.82
N ASP A 227 19.65 -10.79 6.03
CA ASP A 227 19.93 -9.64 5.15
C ASP A 227 20.45 -8.44 5.95
N LEU A 228 19.83 -8.19 7.12
CA LEU A 228 20.26 -7.13 8.03
C LEU A 228 21.63 -7.43 8.63
N ILE A 229 21.87 -8.66 9.08
CA ILE A 229 23.16 -9.09 9.63
C ILE A 229 24.27 -8.95 8.59
N ASP A 230 24.05 -9.42 7.36
CA ASP A 230 25.03 -9.37 6.29
C ASP A 230 25.29 -7.94 5.82
N TYR A 231 24.25 -7.10 5.78
CA TYR A 231 24.43 -5.67 5.55
C TYR A 231 25.26 -5.01 6.66
N ALA A 232 24.90 -5.27 7.93
CA ALA A 232 25.64 -4.74 9.08
C ALA A 232 27.11 -5.19 9.06
N ARG A 233 27.38 -6.45 8.70
CA ARG A 233 28.75 -6.99 8.56
C ARG A 233 29.60 -6.32 7.49
N ARG A 234 28.97 -5.74 6.45
CA ARG A 234 29.68 -5.03 5.37
C ARG A 234 29.92 -3.55 5.70
N ILE A 235 29.00 -2.95 6.44
CA ILE A 235 29.00 -1.50 6.72
C ILE A 235 29.72 -1.18 8.03
N VAL A 236 29.56 -2.03 9.05
CA VAL A 236 30.16 -1.85 10.36
C VAL A 236 31.58 -2.44 10.32
N PRO A 237 32.63 -1.63 10.54
CA PRO A 237 33.99 -2.12 10.63
C PRO A 237 34.09 -3.22 11.70
N ARG A 238 34.66 -4.37 11.35
CA ARG A 238 34.82 -5.50 12.29
C ARG A 238 35.84 -5.22 13.38
N GLU A 239 36.80 -4.36 13.09
CA GLU A 239 37.73 -3.79 14.06
C GLU A 239 37.54 -2.28 14.07
N LEU A 240 36.86 -1.79 15.10
CA LEU A 240 36.85 -0.37 15.40
C LEU A 240 38.20 -0.01 16.01
N THR A 241 38.85 1.01 15.48
CA THR A 241 39.98 1.67 16.15
C THR A 241 39.54 2.18 17.54
N ALA A 242 40.50 2.42 18.45
CA ALA A 242 40.18 2.97 19.78
C ALA A 242 39.29 4.24 19.69
N CYS A 243 39.51 5.07 18.68
CA CYS A 243 38.72 6.27 18.40
C CYS A 243 37.31 5.97 17.88
N GLU A 244 37.15 5.02 16.95
CA GLU A 244 35.82 4.63 16.46
C GLU A 244 35.01 3.92 17.55
N ARG A 245 35.64 3.17 18.46
CA ARG A 245 34.97 2.58 19.63
C ARG A 245 34.35 3.64 20.52
N ARG A 246 35.01 4.77 20.75
CA ARG A 246 34.45 5.89 21.53
C ARG A 246 33.23 6.56 20.87
N ARG A 247 33.11 6.46 19.54
CA ARG A 247 31.98 7.05 18.79
C ARG A 247 30.75 6.15 18.81
N PHE A 248 30.93 4.84 18.91
CA PHE A 248 29.85 3.84 18.93
C PHE A 248 29.48 3.33 20.33
N PHE A 249 30.40 3.39 21.30
CA PHE A 249 30.20 2.93 22.67
C PHE A 249 30.54 4.05 23.67
N LEU A 250 29.83 4.08 24.82
CA LEU A 250 30.14 4.98 25.93
C LEU A 250 31.62 4.81 26.33
N PRO A 251 32.39 5.90 26.51
CA PRO A 251 33.82 5.80 26.81
C PRO A 251 34.05 5.07 28.13
N VAL A 252 34.92 4.06 28.11
CA VAL A 252 35.43 3.42 29.33
C VAL A 252 36.29 4.44 30.08
N LYS A 253 36.02 4.66 31.38
CA LYS A 253 36.82 5.57 32.22
C LYS A 253 38.29 5.15 32.20
N GLY A 254 39.17 6.01 31.65
CA GLY A 254 40.62 5.86 31.77
C GLY A 254 41.43 6.04 30.47
N GLU A 255 40.81 6.03 29.29
CA GLU A 255 41.56 6.26 28.04
C GLU A 255 41.67 7.77 27.73
N VAL A 256 42.77 8.38 28.15
CA VAL A 256 43.13 9.76 27.78
C VAL A 256 44.11 9.70 26.62
N GLY A 257 43.60 9.98 25.43
CA GLY A 257 44.39 10.12 24.21
C GLY A 257 43.54 10.81 23.16
N ASP A 258 44.05 11.89 22.59
CA ASP A 258 43.33 12.72 21.63
C ASP A 258 43.15 11.97 20.31
N CYS A 259 41.89 11.81 19.91
CA CYS A 259 41.55 11.37 18.57
C CYS A 259 41.57 12.59 17.65
N PRO A 260 42.35 12.60 16.56
CA PRO A 260 42.33 13.72 15.62
C PRO A 260 40.92 13.87 15.01
N SER A 261 40.51 15.14 14.88
CA SER A 261 39.19 15.58 14.40
C SER A 261 38.90 15.16 12.98
#